data_AF-A0A4Q6ID44-F1
#
_entry.id   AF-A0A4Q6ID44-F1
#
_cell.length_a   1.000
_cell.length_b   1.000
_cell.length_c   1.000
_cell.angle_alpha   90.00
_cell.angle_beta   90.00
_cell.angle_gamma   90.00
#
_symmetry.space_group_name_H-M   'P 1'
#
loop_
_entity.id
_entity.type
_entity.pdbx_description
1 polymer ?
#
loop_
_entity_poly.entity_id
_entity_poly.type
_entity_poly.pdbx_seq_one_letter_code
_entity_poly.pdbx_strand_id
1 'polypeptide(L)'
;MPATASPPPDTAAQQAFRDAMATVASPVAVVTAMNGRRPHGTTVSAFASLSLTPPMVMVSLDTRSHLLAIIRRTGRFGLNVLGTHQAELAAAFAHSGPDKFQGSPGRQ
;
A
#
# COMPACT_ATOMS: atom_id res chain seq x y z
N MET A 1 6.91 26.06 22.13
CA MET A 1 8.07 25.23 21.74
C MET A 1 8.17 25.29 20.23
N PRO A 2 9.10 26.05 19.62
CA PRO A 2 9.24 26.05 18.17
C PRO A 2 9.78 24.67 17.76
N ALA A 3 9.07 23.98 16.86
CA ALA A 3 9.56 22.75 16.28
C ALA A 3 10.83 23.08 15.47
N THR A 4 11.98 22.56 15.91
CA THR A 4 13.21 22.60 15.13
C THR A 4 12.94 21.89 13.81
N ALA A 5 12.90 22.63 12.70
CA ALA A 5 12.76 22.05 11.38
C ALA A 5 13.91 21.05 11.16
N SER A 6 13.57 19.80 10.81
CA SER A 6 14.57 18.81 10.44
C SER A 6 15.46 19.36 9.31
N PRO A 7 16.77 19.09 9.34
CA PRO A 7 17.65 19.46 8.24
C PRO A 7 17.10 18.91 6.91
N PRO A 8 17.28 19.64 5.80
CA PRO A 8 16.82 19.17 4.49
C PRO A 8 17.39 17.77 4.25
N PRO A 9 16.59 16.86 3.68
CA PRO A 9 17.01 15.48 3.55
C PRO A 9 18.27 15.37 2.70
N ASP A 10 19.28 14.71 3.24
CA ASP A 10 20.42 14.27 2.46
C ASP A 10 19.94 13.20 1.46
N THR A 11 19.91 13.56 0.18
CA THR A 11 19.47 12.68 -0.91
C THR A 11 20.28 11.38 -0.94
N ALA A 12 21.57 11.42 -0.58
CA ALA A 12 22.40 10.22 -0.52
C ALA A 12 21.96 9.31 0.62
N ALA A 13 21.69 9.86 1.81
CA ALA A 13 21.16 9.10 2.94
C ALA A 13 19.76 8.52 2.64
N GLN A 14 18.89 9.25 1.94
CA GLN A 14 17.59 8.74 1.52
C GLN A 14 17.70 7.57 0.55
N GLN A 15 18.62 7.67 -0.42
CA GLN A 15 18.83 6.59 -1.38
C GLN A 15 19.41 5.36 -0.68
N ALA A 16 20.42 5.53 0.17
CA ALA A 16 20.99 4.44 0.98
C ALA A 16 19.95 3.75 1.86
N PHE A 17 19.03 4.51 2.47
CA PHE A 17 17.92 3.95 3.24
C PHE A 17 16.96 3.14 2.35
N ARG A 18 16.59 3.65 1.18
CA ARG A 18 15.74 2.92 0.22
C ARG A 18 16.38 1.62 -0.23
N ASP A 19 17.67 1.67 -0.57
CA ASP A 19 18.42 0.51 -1.02
C ASP A 19 18.52 -0.54 0.09
N ALA A 20 18.80 -0.12 1.33
CA ALA A 20 18.78 -1.02 2.48
C ALA A 20 17.41 -1.67 2.68
N MET A 21 16.33 -0.89 2.64
CA MET A 21 14.97 -1.41 2.81
C MET A 21 14.51 -2.31 1.65
N ALA A 22 15.03 -2.10 0.43
CA ALA A 22 14.74 -2.96 -0.72
C ALA A 22 15.25 -4.40 -0.54
N THR A 23 16.24 -4.61 0.33
CA THR A 23 16.77 -5.95 0.66
C THR A 23 15.91 -6.70 1.69
N VAL A 24 15.00 -6.01 2.39
CA VAL A 24 14.18 -6.61 3.44
C VAL A 24 13.08 -7.45 2.80
N ALA A 25 13.14 -8.76 3.04
CA ALA A 25 12.08 -9.68 2.63
C ALA A 25 10.75 -9.28 3.29
N SER A 26 9.82 -8.78 2.49
CA SER A 26 8.50 -8.31 2.95
C SER A 26 7.40 -9.02 2.16
N PRO A 27 6.30 -9.43 2.79
CA PRO A 27 5.16 -9.94 2.07
C PRO A 27 4.56 -8.83 1.19
N VAL A 28 3.96 -9.24 0.07
CA VAL A 28 3.30 -8.33 -0.86
C VAL A 28 1.79 -8.51 -0.75
N ALA A 29 1.07 -7.40 -0.63
CA ALA A 29 -0.39 -7.40 -0.61
C ALA A 29 -0.95 -6.30 -1.53
N VAL A 30 -2.19 -6.48 -1.97
CA VAL A 30 -2.96 -5.44 -2.65
C VAL A 30 -4.03 -4.93 -1.70
N VAL A 31 -3.94 -3.64 -1.37
CA VAL A 31 -5.00 -2.93 -0.66
C VAL A 31 -6.04 -2.52 -1.69
N THR A 32 -7.31 -2.82 -1.41
CA THR A 32 -8.43 -2.41 -2.25
C THR A 32 -9.42 -1.58 -1.48
N ALA A 33 -10.11 -0.67 -2.17
CA ALA A 33 -11.21 0.11 -1.61
C ALA A 33 -12.26 0.36 -2.70
N MET A 34 -13.51 0.51 -2.30
CA MET A 34 -14.62 0.79 -3.21
C MET A 34 -15.04 2.24 -3.11
N ASN A 35 -15.09 2.95 -4.24
CA ASN A 35 -15.71 4.26 -4.34
C ASN A 35 -17.02 4.15 -5.12
N GLY A 36 -18.14 3.96 -4.42
CA GLY A 36 -19.40 3.59 -5.05
C GLY A 36 -19.26 2.24 -5.76
N ARG A 37 -19.43 2.22 -7.08
CA ARG A 37 -19.25 1.02 -7.92
C ARG A 37 -17.84 0.87 -8.53
N ARG A 38 -16.93 1.81 -8.28
CA ARG A 38 -15.57 1.79 -8.85
C ARG A 38 -14.57 1.17 -7.87
N PRO A 39 -13.92 0.04 -8.21
CA PRO A 39 -12.85 -0.51 -7.40
C PRO A 39 -11.55 0.29 -7.59
N HIS A 40 -10.82 0.48 -6.50
CA HIS A 40 -9.50 1.10 -6.47
C HIS A 40 -8.54 0.19 -5.71
N GLY A 41 -7.28 0.15 -6.12
CA GLY A 41 -6.30 -0.69 -5.46
C GLY A 41 -4.86 -0.30 -5.73
N THR A 42 -4.00 -0.63 -4.78
CA THR A 42 -2.57 -0.42 -4.86
C THR A 42 -1.82 -1.56 -4.21
N THR A 43 -0.67 -1.90 -4.78
CA THR A 43 0.27 -2.83 -4.15
C THR A 43 0.96 -2.14 -2.98
N VAL A 44 1.08 -2.86 -1.87
CA VAL A 44 1.80 -2.46 -0.67
C VAL A 44 2.64 -3.62 -0.16
N SER A 45 3.81 -3.29 0.37
CA SER A 45 4.65 -4.21 1.14
C SER A 45 4.70 -3.85 2.63
N ALA A 46 4.24 -2.65 2.99
CA ALA A 46 4.26 -2.14 4.35
C ALA A 46 2.94 -2.43 5.08
N PHE A 47 2.73 -3.70 5.45
CA PHE A 47 1.61 -4.10 6.30
C PHE A 47 2.07 -5.08 7.39
N ALA A 48 1.37 -5.12 8.51
CA ALA A 48 1.69 -6.00 9.64
C ALA A 48 0.44 -6.35 10.46
N SER A 49 0.52 -7.47 11.19
CA SER A 49 -0.42 -7.78 12.26
C SER A 49 -0.18 -6.83 13.42
N LEU A 50 -1.24 -6.18 13.91
CA LEU A 50 -1.17 -5.19 14.99
C LEU A 50 -1.62 -5.78 16.33
N SER A 51 -2.69 -6.57 16.33
CA SER A 51 -3.20 -7.23 17.53
C SER A 51 -3.98 -8.48 17.18
N LEU A 52 -3.99 -9.45 18.10
CA LEU A 52 -4.84 -10.63 18.02
C LEU A 52 -6.17 -10.43 18.76
N THR A 53 -6.22 -9.52 19.74
CA THR A 53 -7.42 -9.28 20.55
C THR A 53 -7.58 -7.78 20.86
N PRO A 54 -8.49 -7.07 20.17
CA PRO A 54 -9.23 -7.53 18.98
C PRO A 54 -8.28 -7.79 17.79
N PRO A 55 -8.67 -8.62 16.81
CA PRO A 55 -7.85 -8.87 15.62
C PRO A 55 -7.72 -7.58 14.81
N MET A 56 -6.49 -7.07 14.70
CA MET A 56 -6.17 -5.82 14.02
C MET A 56 -4.97 -5.99 13.11
N VAL A 57 -5.03 -5.32 11.96
CA VAL A 57 -3.92 -5.21 11.00
C VAL A 57 -3.66 -3.74 10.70
N MET A 58 -2.42 -3.41 10.39
CA MET A 58 -2.02 -2.07 9.97
C MET A 58 -1.45 -2.12 8.56
N VAL A 59 -1.73 -1.07 7.79
CA VAL A 59 -1.13 -0.83 6.48
C VAL A 59 -0.68 0.61 6.37
N SER A 60 0.52 0.81 5.83
CA SER A 60 1.11 2.13 5.62
C SER A 60 0.97 2.54 4.16
N LEU A 61 0.32 3.69 3.93
CA LEU A 61 0.09 4.28 2.61
C LEU A 61 0.71 5.68 2.56
N ASP A 62 1.25 6.09 1.40
CA ASP A 62 1.68 7.48 1.17
C ASP A 62 0.50 8.44 1.40
N THR A 63 0.73 9.56 2.08
CA THR A 63 -0.31 10.55 2.41
C THR A 63 -0.93 11.19 1.18
N ARG A 64 -0.24 11.17 0.04
CA ARG A 64 -0.71 11.64 -1.28
C ARG A 64 -1.43 10.56 -2.07
N SER A 65 -1.57 9.34 -1.52
CA SER A 65 -2.26 8.24 -2.19
C SER A 65 -3.74 8.53 -2.36
N HIS A 66 -4.23 8.47 -3.60
CA HIS A 66 -5.66 8.56 -3.89
C HIS A 66 -6.47 7.45 -3.19
N LEU A 67 -5.88 6.26 -3.02
CA LEU A 67 -6.53 5.16 -2.31
C LEU A 67 -6.73 5.50 -0.83
N LEU A 68 -5.75 6.14 -0.18
CA LEU A 68 -5.88 6.57 1.21
C LEU A 68 -7.05 7.56 1.39
N ALA A 69 -7.22 8.49 0.45
CA ALA A 69 -8.34 9.43 0.48
C ALA A 69 -9.70 8.71 0.37
N ILE A 70 -9.80 7.67 -0.46
CA ILE A 70 -11.01 6.84 -0.57
C ILE A 70 -11.25 6.09 0.74
N ILE A 71 -10.24 5.41 1.28
CA ILE A 71 -10.34 4.61 2.52
C ILE A 71 -10.79 5.50 3.70
N ARG A 72 -10.24 6.71 3.82
CA ARG A 72 -10.65 7.66 4.86
C ARG A 72 -12.11 8.09 4.74
N ARG A 73 -12.64 8.20 3.52
CA ARG A 73 -14.04 8.54 3.26
C ARG A 73 -14.99 7.36 3.50
N THR A 74 -14.59 6.14 3.12
CA THR A 74 -15.45 4.96 3.15
C THR A 74 -15.35 4.18 4.46
N GLY A 75 -14.27 4.37 5.22
CA GLY A 75 -13.97 3.65 6.46
C GLY A 75 -13.69 2.15 6.25
N ARG A 76 -13.52 1.69 5.00
CA ARG A 76 -13.40 0.28 4.66
C ARG A 76 -12.34 0.08 3.59
N PHE A 77 -11.53 -0.97 3.78
CA PHE A 77 -10.55 -1.44 2.81
C PHE A 77 -10.46 -2.97 2.87
N GLY A 78 -10.04 -3.59 1.78
CA GLY A 78 -9.64 -4.98 1.72
C GLY A 78 -8.12 -5.10 1.67
N LEU A 79 -7.57 -6.15 2.27
CA LEU A 79 -6.15 -6.50 2.21
C LEU A 79 -6.02 -7.90 1.60
N ASN A 80 -5.44 -7.98 0.41
CA ASN A 80 -5.27 -9.24 -0.32
C ASN A 80 -3.78 -9.61 -0.31
N VAL A 81 -3.40 -10.58 0.52
CA VAL A 81 -2.02 -11.08 0.57
C VAL A 81 -1.77 -11.95 -0.65
N LEU A 82 -0.72 -11.64 -1.42
CA LEU A 82 -0.41 -12.31 -2.68
C LEU A 82 0.61 -13.43 -2.49
N GLY A 83 0.41 -14.52 -3.23
CA GLY A 83 1.41 -15.57 -3.38
C GLY A 83 2.47 -15.22 -4.42
N THR A 84 3.59 -15.95 -4.43
CA THR A 84 4.68 -15.77 -5.40
C THR A 84 4.22 -15.86 -6.87
N HIS A 85 3.25 -16.73 -7.15
CA HIS A 85 2.63 -16.91 -8.48
C HIS A 85 1.84 -15.68 -8.97
N GLN A 86 1.58 -14.69 -8.11
CA GLN A 86 0.80 -13.48 -8.42
C GLN A 86 1.68 -12.24 -8.56
N ALA A 87 2.97 -12.41 -8.83
CA ALA A 87 3.92 -11.31 -9.03
C ALA A 87 3.50 -10.35 -10.14
N GLU A 88 2.96 -10.84 -11.25
CA GLU A 88 2.45 -10.00 -12.35
C GLU A 88 1.27 -9.13 -11.91
N LEU A 89 0.36 -9.69 -11.10
CA LEU A 89 -0.75 -8.94 -10.52
C LEU A 89 -0.22 -7.86 -9.56
N ALA A 90 0.75 -8.20 -8.71
CA ALA A 90 1.40 -7.21 -7.85
C ALA A 90 2.03 -6.07 -8.65
N ALA A 91 2.69 -6.36 -9.77
CA ALA A 91 3.30 -5.36 -10.64
C ALA A 91 2.25 -4.46 -11.33
N ALA A 92 1.15 -5.04 -11.80
CA ALA A 92 0.03 -4.29 -12.39
C ALA A 92 -0.60 -3.31 -11.39
N PHE A 93 -0.75 -3.73 -10.12
CA PHE A 93 -1.31 -2.88 -9.07
C PHE A 93 -0.33 -1.84 -8.51
N ALA A 94 0.98 -2.02 -8.71
CA ALA A 94 2.02 -1.07 -8.28
C ALA A 94 2.08 0.21 -9.14
N HIS A 95 1.72 0.13 -10.41
CA HIS A 95 1.71 1.27 -11.33
C HIS A 95 0.41 2.06 -11.23
N SER A 96 0.45 3.40 -11.26
CA SER A 96 -0.78 4.22 -11.29
C SER A 96 -1.41 4.19 -12.69
N GLY A 97 -2.66 3.73 -12.80
CA GLY A 97 -3.42 3.69 -14.05
C GLY A 97 -4.91 3.42 -13.82
N PRO A 98 -5.81 3.87 -14.70
CA PRO A 98 -7.27 3.76 -14.54
C PRO A 98 -7.83 2.34 -14.72
N ASP A 99 -7.08 1.42 -15.35
CA ASP A 99 -7.59 0.11 -15.80
C ASP A 99 -7.04 -1.10 -15.02
N LYS A 100 -6.57 -0.93 -13.78
CA LYS A 100 -5.94 -2.02 -12.98
C LYS A 100 -6.85 -3.23 -12.75
N PHE A 101 -8.16 -3.04 -12.80
CA PHE A 101 -9.16 -4.07 -12.52
C PHE A 101 -9.78 -4.68 -13.78
N GLN A 102 -9.40 -4.26 -14.99
CA GLN A 102 -9.95 -4.80 -16.25
C GLN A 102 -9.47 -6.23 -16.56
N GLY A 103 -8.40 -6.70 -15.90
CA GLY A 103 -7.78 -8.02 -16.17
C GLY A 103 -7.70 -8.96 -14.96
N SER A 104 -8.16 -8.56 -13.78
CA SER A 104 -8.17 -9.44 -12.60
C SER A 104 -9.48 -10.22 -12.55
N PRO A 105 -9.48 -11.58 -12.43
CA PRO A 105 -10.71 -12.33 -12.23
C PRO A 105 -11.30 -11.93 -10.87
N GLY A 106 -12.24 -10.98 -10.90
CA GLY A 106 -13.00 -10.58 -9.75
C GLY A 106 -13.81 -11.77 -9.27
N ARG A 107 -13.46 -12.33 -8.13
CA ARG A 107 -14.34 -13.28 -7.45
C ARG A 107 -15.47 -12.46 -6.85
N GLN A 108 -16.66 -12.60 -7.44
CA GLN A 108 -17.93 -12.24 -6.82
C GLN A 108 -18.11 -12.99 -5.50
#